data_AF-A0A914QMD5-F1
#
_entry.id   AF-A0A914QMD5-F1
#
_cell.length_a   1.000
_cell.length_b   1.000
_cell.length_c   1.000
_cell.angle_alpha   90.00
_cell.angle_beta   90.00
_cell.angle_gamma   90.00
#
_symmetry.space_group_name_H-M   'P 1'
#
loop_
_entity.id
_entity.type
_entity.pdbx_description
1 polymer ?
#
loop_
_entity_poly.entity_id
_entity_poly.type
_entity_poly.pdbx_seq_one_letter_code
_entity_poly.pdbx_strand_id
1 'polypeptide(L)'
;MKDHHPPRLELMAPFCREVHDHLEKDPTNVVAVHCKAGKGRTGVMICAYLYYIKFFENPRQIMDYYSIVRTHNNKGVTIPSQRRYVYYFSHLRDKQLNYLPLKIELVGIYIERPPKTRALLGKGSINLRVANGDIDVFHGAELSLSSDDYDREDEMWAKYPNMIGEDSYDPYNPQPGKDCISRRCYGWTVPSNARVFLEGDIRVDIVKSPPLSFIVS
;
A
#
# COMPACT_ATOMS: atom_id res chain seq x y z
N MET A 1 -15.35 -1.22 6.57
CA MET A 1 -14.25 -1.27 5.57
C MET A 1 -14.75 -0.73 4.23
N LYS A 2 -14.19 0.39 3.76
CA LYS A 2 -14.52 0.98 2.45
C LYS A 2 -14.11 0.03 1.31
N ASP A 3 -14.82 0.09 0.19
CA ASP A 3 -14.55 -0.79 -0.95
C ASP A 3 -13.14 -0.53 -1.52
N HIS A 4 -12.45 -1.59 -1.95
CA HIS A 4 -11.07 -1.57 -2.49
C HIS A 4 -9.91 -1.23 -1.52
N HIS A 5 -10.19 -0.91 -0.26
CA HIS A 5 -9.15 -0.71 0.76
C HIS A 5 -8.78 -2.04 1.46
N PRO A 6 -7.67 -2.11 2.22
CA PRO A 6 -7.40 -3.18 3.18
C PRO A 6 -8.20 -3.00 4.49
N PRO A 7 -8.43 -4.08 5.27
CA PRO A 7 -9.05 -3.96 6.60
C PRO A 7 -8.08 -3.24 7.53
N ARG A 8 -8.57 -2.58 8.59
CA ARG A 8 -7.65 -2.03 9.59
C ARG A 8 -6.84 -3.17 10.21
N LEU A 9 -5.53 -2.99 10.33
CA LEU A 9 -4.65 -4.06 10.80
C LEU A 9 -5.02 -4.54 12.21
N GLU A 10 -5.45 -3.61 13.07
CA GLU A 10 -5.95 -3.86 14.43
C GLU A 10 -7.14 -4.84 14.49
N LEU A 11 -7.94 -4.95 13.41
CA LEU A 11 -9.13 -5.81 13.36
C LEU A 11 -8.81 -7.25 12.95
N MET A 12 -7.63 -7.50 12.38
CA MET A 12 -7.30 -8.82 11.82
C MET A 12 -7.13 -9.88 12.92
N ALA A 13 -6.42 -9.57 14.02
CA ALA A 13 -6.21 -10.51 15.12
C ALA A 13 -7.48 -10.82 15.93
N PRO A 14 -8.32 -9.83 16.33
CA PRO A 14 -9.62 -10.09 16.94
C PRO A 14 -10.51 -10.98 16.06
N PHE A 15 -10.61 -10.68 14.77
CA PHE A 15 -11.36 -11.51 13.84
C PHE A 15 -10.88 -12.96 13.83
N CYS A 16 -9.56 -13.20 13.75
CA CYS A 16 -9.05 -14.56 13.73
C CYS A 16 -9.36 -15.33 15.02
N ARG A 17 -9.30 -14.67 16.18
CA ARG A 17 -9.66 -15.28 17.47
C ARG A 17 -11.13 -15.63 17.52
N GLU A 18 -12.03 -14.70 17.18
CA GLU A 18 -13.47 -14.96 17.19
C GLU A 18 -13.87 -16.09 16.24
N VAL A 19 -13.29 -16.13 15.04
CA VAL A 19 -13.50 -17.21 14.08
C VAL A 19 -13.00 -18.55 14.63
N HIS A 20 -11.79 -18.57 15.21
CA HIS A 20 -11.22 -19.77 15.78
C HIS A 20 -12.06 -20.29 16.96
N ASP A 21 -12.40 -19.43 17.91
CA ASP A 21 -13.19 -19.77 19.09
C ASP A 21 -14.60 -20.27 18.71
N HIS A 22 -15.19 -19.74 17.65
CA HIS A 22 -16.47 -20.25 17.13
C HIS A 22 -16.33 -21.64 16.53
N LEU A 23 -15.30 -21.88 15.71
CA LEU A 23 -15.09 -23.16 15.04
C LEU A 23 -14.66 -24.27 16.02
N GLU A 24 -13.91 -23.95 17.08
CA GLU A 24 -13.47 -24.92 18.09
C GLU A 24 -14.60 -25.34 19.06
N LYS A 25 -15.67 -24.54 19.19
CA LYS A 25 -16.77 -24.85 20.12
C LYS A 25 -17.56 -26.09 19.74
N ASP A 26 -17.72 -26.34 18.43
CA ASP A 26 -18.48 -27.47 17.93
C ASP A 26 -17.99 -27.81 16.50
N PRO A 27 -17.68 -29.08 16.18
CA PRO A 27 -17.23 -29.47 14.84
C PRO A 27 -18.27 -29.21 13.73
N THR A 28 -19.54 -28.97 14.09
CA THR A 28 -20.60 -28.60 13.14
C THR A 28 -20.70 -27.09 12.91
N ASN A 29 -19.97 -26.27 13.67
CA ASN A 29 -19.98 -24.83 13.50
C ASN A 29 -19.36 -24.41 12.16
N VAL A 30 -20.00 -23.43 11.53
CA VAL A 30 -19.55 -22.86 10.26
C VAL A 30 -19.45 -21.34 10.39
N VAL A 31 -18.45 -20.76 9.73
CA VAL A 31 -18.29 -19.31 9.58
C VAL A 31 -18.46 -18.91 8.12
N ALA A 32 -19.40 -18.01 7.86
CA ALA A 32 -19.60 -17.40 6.54
C ALA A 32 -19.04 -15.97 6.53
N VAL A 33 -17.98 -15.73 5.74
CA VAL A 33 -17.37 -14.41 5.58
C VAL A 33 -17.76 -13.84 4.22
N HIS A 34 -18.35 -12.65 4.18
CA HIS A 34 -18.76 -12.02 2.93
C HIS A 34 -18.37 -10.54 2.82
N CYS A 35 -18.30 -10.07 1.58
CA CYS A 35 -18.26 -8.66 1.22
C CYS A 35 -19.15 -8.47 -0.02
N LYS A 36 -19.05 -7.35 -0.75
CA LYS A 36 -19.89 -7.15 -1.94
C LYS A 36 -19.67 -8.22 -3.02
N ALA A 37 -18.41 -8.54 -3.35
CA ALA A 37 -18.05 -9.53 -4.36
C ALA A 37 -17.46 -10.83 -3.76
N GLY A 38 -17.27 -10.90 -2.44
CA GLY A 38 -16.64 -12.04 -1.76
C GLY A 38 -15.23 -12.36 -2.27
N LYS A 39 -14.43 -11.33 -2.62
CA LYS A 39 -13.15 -11.48 -3.34
C LYS A 39 -11.97 -10.88 -2.56
N GLY A 40 -11.73 -9.57 -2.70
CA GLY A 40 -10.57 -8.92 -2.08
C GLY A 40 -10.64 -8.88 -0.56
N ARG A 41 -11.64 -8.18 -0.01
CA ARG A 41 -11.80 -7.97 1.44
C ARG A 41 -11.99 -9.27 2.22
N THR A 42 -12.90 -10.11 1.73
CA THR A 42 -13.15 -11.45 2.23
C THR A 42 -11.87 -12.29 2.17
N GLY A 43 -11.14 -12.23 1.06
CA GLY A 43 -9.88 -12.95 0.91
C GLY A 43 -8.81 -12.53 1.88
N VAL A 44 -8.65 -11.24 2.18
CA VAL A 44 -7.68 -10.78 3.20
C VAL A 44 -7.98 -11.40 4.56
N MET A 45 -9.24 -11.36 5.01
CA MET A 45 -9.61 -11.89 6.33
C MET A 45 -9.51 -13.41 6.39
N ILE A 46 -9.91 -14.13 5.33
CA ILE A 46 -9.75 -15.59 5.24
C ILE A 46 -8.28 -15.98 5.19
N CYS A 47 -7.45 -15.28 4.41
CA CYS A 47 -6.01 -15.54 4.36
C CYS A 47 -5.35 -15.28 5.72
N ALA A 48 -5.76 -14.24 6.44
CA ALA A 48 -5.30 -13.99 7.80
C ALA A 48 -5.67 -15.15 8.73
N TYR A 49 -6.90 -15.65 8.66
CA TYR A 49 -7.33 -16.79 9.47
C TYR A 49 -6.56 -18.07 9.13
N LEU A 50 -6.39 -18.40 7.84
CA LEU A 50 -5.59 -19.55 7.41
C LEU A 50 -4.14 -19.45 7.90
N TYR A 51 -3.58 -18.24 7.94
CA TYR A 51 -2.25 -18.00 8.50
C TYR A 51 -2.23 -18.19 10.01
N TYR A 52 -3.28 -17.70 10.69
CA TYR A 52 -3.44 -17.78 12.13
C TYR A 52 -3.42 -19.23 12.64
N ILE A 53 -4.12 -20.14 11.94
CA ILE A 53 -4.15 -21.59 12.25
C ILE A 53 -2.97 -22.37 11.65
N LYS A 54 -1.98 -21.69 11.06
CA LYS A 54 -0.78 -22.30 10.45
C LYS A 54 -1.11 -23.32 9.34
N PHE A 55 -2.14 -23.05 8.53
CA PHE A 55 -2.49 -23.89 7.38
C PHE A 55 -1.33 -23.99 6.36
N PHE A 56 -0.61 -22.89 6.15
CA PHE A 56 0.71 -22.84 5.52
C PHE A 56 1.60 -21.84 6.26
N GLU A 57 2.92 -22.00 6.16
CA GLU A 57 3.87 -21.08 6.78
C GLU A 57 4.14 -19.82 5.94
N ASN A 58 3.93 -19.90 4.63
CA ASN A 58 4.18 -18.77 3.72
C ASN A 58 2.87 -18.02 3.39
N PRO A 59 2.74 -16.72 3.70
CA PRO A 59 1.53 -15.94 3.39
C PRO A 59 1.22 -15.88 1.89
N ARG A 60 2.22 -16.05 1.01
CA ARG A 60 2.01 -16.14 -0.44
C ARG A 60 1.26 -17.42 -0.80
N GLN A 61 1.66 -18.57 -0.25
CA GLN A 61 0.99 -19.84 -0.50
C GLN A 61 -0.46 -19.80 -0.05
N ILE A 62 -0.75 -19.14 1.07
CA ILE A 62 -2.13 -18.93 1.53
C ILE A 62 -2.95 -18.10 0.54
N MET A 63 -2.40 -16.99 0.05
CA MET A 63 -3.10 -16.15 -0.94
C MET A 63 -3.31 -16.87 -2.27
N ASP A 64 -2.34 -17.69 -2.70
CA ASP A 64 -2.42 -18.49 -3.92
C ASP A 64 -3.50 -19.58 -3.75
N TYR A 65 -3.50 -20.29 -2.62
CA TYR A 65 -4.53 -21.26 -2.27
C TYR A 65 -5.93 -20.65 -2.27
N TYR A 66 -6.13 -19.51 -1.60
CA TYR A 66 -7.41 -18.80 -1.62
C TYR A 66 -7.84 -18.43 -3.04
N SER A 67 -6.90 -17.97 -3.87
CA SER A 67 -7.19 -17.55 -5.24
C SER A 67 -7.63 -18.72 -6.13
N ILE A 68 -7.01 -19.90 -5.98
CA ILE A 68 -7.35 -21.13 -6.69
C ILE A 68 -8.73 -21.62 -6.27
N VAL A 69 -8.98 -21.70 -4.96
CA VAL A 69 -10.25 -22.25 -4.44
C VAL A 69 -11.43 -21.30 -4.71
N ARG A 70 -11.22 -19.98 -4.61
CA ARG A 70 -12.32 -19.01 -4.71
C ARG A 70 -12.66 -18.60 -6.13
N THR A 71 -11.72 -18.67 -7.09
CA THR A 71 -11.89 -18.04 -8.41
C THR A 71 -11.45 -18.94 -9.55
N HIS A 72 -12.16 -18.89 -10.69
CA HIS A 72 -11.79 -19.66 -11.88
C HIS A 72 -10.55 -19.15 -12.61
N ASN A 73 -10.13 -17.90 -12.35
CA ASN A 73 -9.01 -17.25 -13.05
C ASN A 73 -7.80 -16.98 -12.15
N ASN A 74 -7.74 -17.60 -10.97
CA ASN A 74 -6.68 -17.41 -9.97
C ASN A 74 -6.45 -15.96 -9.55
N LYS A 75 -7.48 -15.12 -9.65
CA LYS A 75 -7.43 -13.72 -9.23
C LYS A 75 -8.22 -13.59 -7.94
N GLY A 76 -7.71 -14.03 -6.80
CA GLY A 76 -8.34 -13.82 -5.49
C GLY A 76 -8.04 -12.42 -4.94
N VAL A 77 -7.04 -12.34 -4.06
CA VAL A 77 -6.55 -11.07 -3.48
C VAL A 77 -5.54 -10.44 -4.44
N THR A 78 -6.00 -9.61 -5.37
CA THR A 78 -5.15 -9.05 -6.42
C THR A 78 -4.60 -7.66 -6.11
N ILE A 79 -5.29 -6.87 -5.26
CA ILE A 79 -4.91 -5.49 -4.97
C ILE A 79 -3.63 -5.49 -4.10
N PRO A 80 -2.53 -4.82 -4.50
CA PRO A 80 -1.27 -4.85 -3.76
C PRO A 80 -1.38 -4.41 -2.30
N SER A 81 -2.18 -3.38 -2.00
CA SER A 81 -2.43 -2.94 -0.62
C SER A 81 -3.13 -3.99 0.23
N GLN A 82 -4.08 -4.74 -0.33
CA GLN A 82 -4.74 -5.86 0.35
C GLN A 82 -3.76 -7.01 0.63
N ARG A 83 -2.93 -7.38 -0.35
CA ARG A 83 -1.88 -8.39 -0.18
C ARG A 83 -0.88 -7.98 0.89
N ARG A 84 -0.48 -6.71 0.92
CA ARG A 84 0.43 -6.14 1.92
C ARG A 84 -0.07 -6.37 3.34
N TYR A 85 -1.38 -6.27 3.59
CA TYR A 85 -1.94 -6.48 4.93
C TYR A 85 -1.91 -7.94 5.37
N VAL A 86 -1.99 -8.89 4.43
CA VAL A 86 -1.74 -10.32 4.74
C VAL A 86 -0.28 -10.50 5.19
N TYR A 87 0.67 -9.85 4.52
CA TYR A 87 2.09 -9.87 4.93
C TYR A 87 2.34 -9.16 6.26
N TYR A 88 1.68 -8.03 6.52
CA TYR A 88 1.78 -7.34 7.81
C TYR A 88 1.27 -8.23 8.94
N PHE A 89 0.10 -8.86 8.75
CA PHE A 89 -0.44 -9.77 9.74
C PHE A 89 0.46 -10.99 9.97
N SER A 90 0.99 -11.61 8.92
CA SER A 90 1.93 -12.73 9.07
C SER A 90 3.18 -12.31 9.83
N HIS A 91 3.74 -11.14 9.52
CA HIS A 91 4.92 -10.61 10.20
C HIS A 91 4.67 -10.39 11.69
N LEU A 92 3.55 -9.75 12.06
CA LEU A 92 3.16 -9.58 13.45
C LEU A 92 3.01 -10.93 14.17
N ARG A 93 2.40 -11.92 13.51
CA ARG A 93 2.19 -13.25 14.09
C ARG A 93 3.50 -14.01 14.31
N ASP A 94 4.40 -14.01 13.32
CA ASP A 94 5.68 -14.71 13.41
C ASP A 94 6.62 -14.10 14.45
N LYS A 95 6.56 -12.77 14.60
CA LYS A 95 7.34 -12.03 15.59
C LYS A 95 6.65 -11.92 16.96
N GLN A 96 5.44 -12.46 17.11
CA GLN A 96 4.63 -12.38 18.32
C GLN A 96 4.42 -10.93 18.81
N LEU A 97 4.20 -10.01 17.85
CA LEU A 97 4.05 -8.59 18.11
C LEU A 97 2.57 -8.20 18.20
N ASN A 98 2.29 -7.28 19.12
CA ASN A 98 1.02 -6.55 19.12
C ASN A 98 1.15 -5.32 18.22
N TYR A 99 0.11 -5.06 17.43
CA TYR A 99 0.04 -3.84 16.67
C TYR A 99 -0.23 -2.66 17.61
N LEU A 100 0.62 -1.63 17.54
CA LEU A 100 0.42 -0.34 18.18
C LEU A 100 0.55 0.73 17.09
N PRO A 101 -0.45 1.60 16.92
CA PRO A 101 -0.33 2.71 15.98
C PRO A 101 0.78 3.64 16.48
N LEU A 102 1.78 3.88 15.64
CA LEU A 102 2.88 4.78 15.92
C LEU A 102 2.62 6.11 15.21
N LYS A 103 2.63 7.19 15.99
CA LYS A 103 2.58 8.54 15.45
C LYS A 103 3.94 8.90 14.86
N ILE A 104 3.97 9.19 13.57
CA ILE A 104 5.16 9.62 12.84
C ILE A 104 4.94 11.01 12.24
N GLU A 105 6.01 11.75 12.01
CA GLU A 105 5.96 13.03 11.30
C GLU A 105 6.23 12.81 9.80
N LEU A 106 5.34 13.33 8.96
CA LEU A 106 5.56 13.35 7.52
C LEU A 106 6.53 14.49 7.19
N VAL A 107 7.74 14.14 6.79
CA VAL A 107 8.77 15.12 6.38
C VAL A 107 8.66 15.44 4.90
N GLY A 108 8.37 14.45 4.07
CA GLY A 108 8.17 14.64 2.65
C GLY A 108 7.83 13.34 1.93
N ILE A 109 7.36 13.48 0.69
CA ILE A 109 7.07 12.37 -0.20
C ILE A 109 7.82 12.62 -1.49
N TYR A 110 8.58 11.61 -1.90
CA TYR A 110 9.44 11.67 -3.06
C TYR A 110 9.12 10.49 -3.98
N ILE A 111 9.07 10.76 -5.28
CA ILE A 111 8.77 9.81 -6.32
C ILE A 111 9.87 9.84 -7.38
N GLU A 112 10.13 8.67 -7.92
CA GLU A 112 11.00 8.46 -9.07
C GLU A 112 10.13 8.15 -10.28
N ARG A 113 10.58 8.56 -11.47
CA ARG A 113 9.87 8.28 -12.73
C ARG A 113 8.38 8.65 -12.63
N PRO A 114 8.07 9.94 -12.37
CA PRO A 114 6.69 10.39 -12.29
C PRO A 114 5.89 9.95 -13.53
N PRO A 115 4.61 9.58 -13.37
CA PRO A 115 3.83 9.04 -14.47
C PRO A 115 3.62 10.09 -15.57
N LYS A 116 3.88 9.71 -16.83
CA LYS A 116 3.62 10.58 -18.00
C LYS A 116 2.13 10.90 -18.10
N THR A 117 1.75 12.12 -17.71
CA THR A 117 0.39 12.63 -17.87
C THR A 117 0.21 13.23 -19.26
N ARG A 118 -0.51 12.54 -20.16
CA ARG A 118 -0.90 13.12 -21.47
C ARG A 118 -1.94 14.23 -21.25
N ALA A 119 -1.61 15.48 -21.57
CA ALA A 119 -2.59 16.54 -21.77
C ALA A 119 -2.82 16.73 -23.27
N LEU A 120 -4.08 16.91 -23.69
CA LEU A 120 -4.42 17.13 -25.11
C LEU A 120 -3.81 18.43 -25.65
N LEU A 121 -3.54 19.40 -24.79
CA LEU A 121 -2.95 20.70 -25.09
C LEU A 121 -2.11 21.17 -23.88
N GLY A 122 -0.82 20.82 -23.80
CA GLY A 122 0.13 21.42 -22.84
C GLY A 122 0.82 20.48 -21.86
N LYS A 123 1.41 21.07 -20.79
CA LYS A 123 2.11 20.37 -19.70
C LYS A 123 1.10 19.53 -18.91
N GLY A 124 1.46 18.29 -18.61
CA GLY A 124 0.67 17.46 -17.72
C GLY A 124 1.12 17.65 -16.27
N SER A 125 0.15 17.71 -15.36
CA SER A 125 0.42 17.93 -13.95
C SER A 125 -0.17 16.85 -13.07
N ILE A 126 0.51 16.60 -11.95
CA ILE A 126 0.09 15.69 -10.89
C ILE A 126 0.02 16.42 -9.56
N ASN A 127 -0.95 16.03 -8.76
CA ASN A 127 -1.13 16.44 -7.38
C ASN A 127 -0.95 15.23 -6.47
N LEU A 128 -0.41 15.49 -5.28
CA LEU A 128 -0.23 14.49 -4.24
C LEU A 128 -1.26 14.74 -3.13
N ARG A 129 -1.87 13.67 -2.62
CA ARG A 129 -2.69 13.71 -1.40
C ARG A 129 -2.25 12.63 -0.44
N VAL A 130 -2.23 12.96 0.84
CA VAL A 130 -2.03 11.99 1.92
C VAL A 130 -3.24 12.01 2.81
N ALA A 131 -3.78 10.84 3.11
CA ALA A 131 -4.91 10.67 4.00
C ALA A 131 -4.54 9.75 5.17
N ASN A 132 -5.03 10.10 6.35
CA ASN A 132 -5.01 9.27 7.53
C ASN A 132 -6.41 8.71 7.75
N GLY A 133 -6.64 7.45 7.40
CA GLY A 133 -7.99 6.88 7.29
C GLY A 133 -8.84 7.62 6.25
N ASP A 134 -9.83 8.36 6.74
CA ASP A 134 -10.83 9.06 5.89
C ASP A 134 -10.59 10.58 5.78
N ILE A 135 -9.55 11.08 6.44
CA ILE A 135 -9.23 12.52 6.49
C ILE A 135 -7.99 12.77 5.65
N ASP A 136 -8.08 13.66 4.68
CA ASP A 136 -6.91 14.18 3.97
C ASP A 136 -6.12 15.09 4.92
N VAL A 137 -4.83 14.78 5.13
CA VAL A 137 -3.94 15.44 6.09
C VAL A 137 -2.83 16.23 5.43
N PHE A 138 -2.54 15.98 4.15
CA PHE A 138 -1.57 16.74 3.37
C PHE A 138 -1.97 16.79 1.90
N HIS A 139 -1.85 17.99 1.32
CA HIS A 139 -2.05 18.25 -0.09
C HIS A 139 -0.74 18.84 -0.64
N GLY A 140 -0.08 18.10 -1.53
CA GLY A 140 1.10 18.58 -2.23
C GLY A 140 0.73 19.67 -3.24
N ALA A 141 1.63 20.63 -3.44
CA ALA A 141 1.55 21.58 -4.54
C ALA A 141 1.51 20.86 -5.90
N GLU A 142 1.02 21.53 -6.93
CA GLU A 142 1.00 20.93 -8.27
C GLU A 142 2.41 20.72 -8.81
N LEU A 143 2.71 19.48 -9.25
CA LEU A 143 3.94 19.15 -9.96
C LEU A 143 3.63 19.06 -11.46
N SER A 144 4.16 20.00 -12.23
CA SER A 144 4.02 20.05 -13.69
C SER A 144 5.33 19.65 -14.37
N LEU A 145 5.28 18.70 -15.30
CA LEU A 145 6.44 18.24 -16.06
C LEU A 145 6.18 18.40 -17.57
N SER A 146 7.13 19.00 -18.28
CA SER A 146 7.08 19.11 -19.74
C SER A 146 7.57 17.84 -20.42
N SER A 147 7.36 17.75 -21.74
CA SER A 147 7.95 16.67 -22.55
C SER A 147 9.47 16.61 -22.39
N ASP A 148 10.15 17.76 -22.45
CA ASP A 148 11.60 17.84 -22.23
C ASP A 148 12.04 17.31 -20.86
N ASP A 149 11.23 17.52 -19.80
CA ASP A 149 11.54 16.98 -18.47
C ASP A 149 11.47 15.45 -18.48
N TYR A 150 10.46 14.88 -19.16
CA TYR A 150 10.33 13.43 -19.32
C TYR A 150 11.41 12.83 -20.21
N ASP A 151 11.82 13.51 -21.27
CA ASP A 151 12.87 13.04 -22.18
C ASP A 151 14.22 13.05 -21.45
N ARG A 152 14.54 14.10 -20.68
CA ARG A 152 15.72 14.13 -19.81
C ARG A 152 15.69 13.03 -18.75
N GLU A 153 14.53 12.77 -18.16
CA GLU A 153 14.35 11.67 -17.20
C GLU A 153 14.69 10.33 -17.87
N ASP A 154 14.10 10.04 -19.04
CA ASP A 154 14.33 8.79 -19.77
C ASP A 154 15.81 8.63 -20.19
N GLU A 155 16.46 9.69 -20.69
CA GLU A 155 17.89 9.71 -21.01
C GLU A 155 18.76 9.41 -19.78
N MET A 156 18.43 10.01 -18.64
CA MET A 156 19.13 9.79 -17.37
C MET A 156 19.00 8.35 -16.88
N TRP A 157 17.81 7.74 -17.02
CA TRP A 157 17.60 6.33 -16.67
C TRP A 157 18.30 5.37 -17.61
N ALA A 158 18.42 5.71 -18.89
CA ALA A 158 19.20 4.92 -19.84
C ALA A 158 20.70 4.96 -19.52
N LYS A 159 21.21 6.13 -19.09
CA LYS A 159 22.64 6.32 -18.77
C LYS A 159 23.05 5.73 -17.41
N TYR A 160 22.18 5.80 -16.41
CA TYR A 160 22.45 5.34 -15.05
C TYR A 160 21.36 4.37 -14.58
N PRO A 161 21.32 3.14 -15.13
CA PRO A 161 20.24 2.18 -14.91
C PRO A 161 20.21 1.62 -13.49
N ASN A 162 21.35 1.64 -12.79
CA ASN A 162 21.45 1.18 -11.41
C ASN A 162 21.42 2.40 -10.48
N MET A 163 20.47 2.39 -9.55
CA MET A 163 20.30 3.42 -8.52
C MET A 163 21.30 3.33 -7.37
N ILE A 164 22.14 2.29 -7.39
CA ILE A 164 23.03 1.94 -6.29
C ILE A 164 24.30 2.78 -6.39
N GLY A 165 24.30 3.93 -5.72
CA GLY A 165 25.52 4.62 -5.34
C GLY A 165 26.20 3.88 -4.18
N GLU A 166 27.47 4.20 -3.91
CA GLU A 166 28.20 3.58 -2.78
C GLU A 166 27.53 3.86 -1.42
N ASP A 167 26.74 4.94 -1.33
CA ASP A 167 25.98 5.39 -0.16
C ASP A 167 24.48 5.03 -0.20
N SER A 168 24.06 4.13 -1.10
CA SER A 168 22.65 3.76 -1.21
C SER A 168 22.14 2.98 0.00
N TYR A 169 20.97 3.39 0.51
CA TYR A 169 20.31 2.74 1.64
C TYR A 169 19.70 1.39 1.25
N ASP A 170 20.10 0.33 1.97
CA ASP A 170 19.50 -1.00 1.89
C ASP A 170 18.61 -1.24 3.12
N PRO A 171 17.27 -1.32 2.97
CA PRO A 171 16.37 -1.54 4.11
C PRO A 171 16.54 -2.92 4.76
N TYR A 172 17.15 -3.90 4.08
CA TYR A 172 17.42 -5.23 4.61
C TYR A 172 18.82 -5.36 5.22
N ASN A 173 19.71 -4.39 4.96
CA ASN A 173 21.07 -4.33 5.49
C ASN A 173 21.53 -2.88 5.69
N PRO A 174 20.94 -2.14 6.64
CA PRO A 174 21.28 -0.74 6.87
C PRO A 174 22.73 -0.60 7.36
N GLN A 175 23.50 0.25 6.68
CA GLN A 175 24.91 0.51 7.00
C GLN A 175 25.13 2.00 7.31
N PRO A 176 25.98 2.35 8.29
CA PRO A 176 26.31 3.75 8.58
C PRO A 176 26.86 4.47 7.34
N GLY A 177 26.33 5.67 7.06
CA GLY A 177 26.73 6.47 5.89
C GLY A 177 26.12 6.01 4.56
N LYS A 178 25.27 4.97 4.58
CA LYS A 178 24.48 4.53 3.43
C LYS A 178 23.02 4.93 3.59
N ASP A 179 22.77 6.23 3.61
CA ASP A 179 21.45 6.79 3.94
C ASP A 179 20.71 7.32 2.69
N CYS A 180 21.32 7.21 1.51
CA CYS A 180 20.75 7.73 0.29
C CYS A 180 19.70 6.78 -0.28
N ILE A 181 18.42 7.09 -0.08
CA ILE A 181 17.29 6.35 -0.67
C ILE A 181 17.18 6.63 -2.18
N SER A 182 17.30 7.90 -2.57
CA SER A 182 17.25 8.32 -3.97
C SER A 182 17.95 9.65 -4.16
N ARG A 183 18.80 9.73 -5.18
CA ARG A 183 19.43 11.00 -5.61
C ARG A 183 18.60 11.73 -6.67
N ARG A 184 17.52 11.11 -7.14
CA ARG A 184 16.81 11.49 -8.36
C ARG A 184 15.32 11.37 -8.12
N CYS A 185 14.76 12.34 -7.40
CA CYS A 185 13.35 12.31 -7.06
C CYS A 185 12.69 13.67 -7.27
N TYR A 186 11.40 13.61 -7.61
CA TYR A 186 10.47 14.72 -7.55
C TYR A 186 9.66 14.55 -6.28
N GLY A 187 9.31 15.63 -5.59
CA GLY A 187 8.59 15.44 -4.36
C GLY A 187 8.06 16.69 -3.72
N TRP A 188 7.44 16.45 -2.58
CA TRP A 188 6.78 17.43 -1.76
C TRP A 188 7.39 17.34 -0.37
N THR A 189 8.13 18.37 0.01
CA THR A 189 8.62 18.51 1.38
C THR A 189 7.54 19.22 2.19
N VAL A 190 7.24 18.69 3.37
CA VAL A 190 6.28 19.33 4.28
C VAL A 190 6.95 20.57 4.89
N PRO A 191 6.36 21.77 4.76
CA PRO A 191 6.95 22.97 5.34
C PRO A 191 7.11 22.85 6.85
N SER A 192 8.22 23.36 7.41
CA SER A 192 8.51 23.27 8.85
C SER A 192 7.46 23.95 9.74
N ASN A 193 6.73 24.93 9.20
CA ASN A 193 5.62 25.62 9.86
C ASN A 193 4.25 24.93 9.69
N ALA A 194 4.17 23.83 8.93
CA ALA A 194 2.93 23.11 8.62
C ALA A 194 3.11 21.60 8.87
N ARG A 195 3.53 21.26 10.10
CA ARG A 195 3.82 19.87 10.49
C ARG A 195 2.60 18.96 10.33
N VAL A 196 2.79 17.84 9.65
CA VAL A 196 1.77 16.81 9.43
C VAL A 196 2.18 15.54 10.18
N PHE A 197 1.27 15.01 10.99
CA PHE A 197 1.47 13.76 11.70
C PHE A 197 0.58 12.67 11.13
N LEU A 198 1.13 11.47 11.04
CA LEU A 198 0.50 10.29 10.51
C LEU A 198 0.46 9.20 11.59
N GLU A 199 -0.63 8.47 11.64
CA GLU A 199 -0.83 7.38 12.58
C GLU A 199 -1.77 6.32 11.98
N GLY A 200 -1.34 5.07 12.04
CA GLY A 200 -2.14 3.94 11.58
C GLY A 200 -2.22 3.80 10.07
N ASP A 201 -3.44 3.67 9.53
CA ASP A 201 -3.68 3.39 8.12
C ASP A 201 -3.53 4.66 7.26
N ILE A 202 -2.41 4.75 6.53
CA ILE A 202 -2.08 5.87 5.66
C ILE A 202 -2.34 5.53 4.20
N ARG A 203 -2.96 6.47 3.48
CA ARG A 203 -3.12 6.43 2.03
C ARG A 203 -2.35 7.57 1.39
N VAL A 204 -1.63 7.27 0.31
CA VAL A 204 -0.93 8.25 -0.53
C VAL A 204 -1.47 8.10 -1.93
N ASP A 205 -2.07 9.17 -2.45
CA ASP A 205 -2.69 9.21 -3.77
C ASP A 205 -1.93 10.21 -4.67
N ILE A 206 -1.63 9.78 -5.90
CA ILE A 206 -1.14 10.65 -6.96
C ILE A 206 -2.28 10.79 -7.97
N VAL A 207 -2.76 12.02 -8.15
CA VAL A 207 -3.92 12.34 -9.00
C VAL A 207 -3.51 13.29 -10.12
N LYS A 208 -4.05 13.06 -11.32
CA LYS A 208 -3.88 13.98 -12.45
C LYS A 208 -4.64 15.29 -12.21
N SER A 209 -4.07 16.40 -12.65
CA SER A 209 -4.68 17.73 -12.57
C SER A 209 -5.03 18.30 -13.97
N PRO A 210 -6.19 18.98 -14.13
CA PRO A 210 -7.33 18.92 -13.23
C PRO A 210 -7.88 17.48 -13.18
N PRO A 211 -8.58 17.09 -12.09
CA PRO A 211 -9.21 15.78 -12.02
C PRO A 211 -10.10 15.61 -13.26
N LEU A 212 -10.01 14.44 -13.91
CA LEU A 212 -10.89 14.10 -15.03
C LEU A 212 -12.33 14.32 -14.56
N SER A 213 -12.97 15.37 -15.07
CA SER A 213 -14.41 15.53 -14.94
C SER A 213 -15.03 14.33 -15.63
N PHE A 214 -15.63 13.42 -14.87
CA PHE A 214 -16.55 12.45 -15.43
C PHE A 214 -17.67 13.26 -16.09
N ILE A 215 -17.60 13.41 -17.41
CA ILE A 215 -18.77 13.74 -18.20
C ILE A 215 -19.66 12.51 -18.06
N VAL A 216 -20.59 12.59 -17.12
CA VAL A 216 -21.72 11.66 -17.05
C VAL A 216 -22.58 12.00 -18.26
N SER A 217 -22.40 11.24 -19.34
CA SER A 217 -23.37 11.12 -20.44
C SER A 217 -24.29 9.95 -20.15
#